data_AF-A0A1M6V047-F1
#
_entry.id   AF-A0A1M6V047-F1
#
_cell.length_a   1.000
_cell.length_b   1.000
_cell.length_c   1.000
_cell.angle_alpha   90.00
_cell.angle_beta   90.00
_cell.angle_gamma   90.00
#
_symmetry.space_group_name_H-M   'P 1'
#
loop_
_entity.id
_entity.type
_entity.pdbx_description
1 polymer ?
#
loop_
_entity_poly.entity_id
_entity_poly.type
_entity_poly.pdbx_seq_one_letter_code
_entity_poly.pdbx_strand_id
1 'polypeptide(L)'
;MKSLFKISSRYVVTAALITLLVLTTNIAGILIYLSHISKGLEDSGMGRSEMTNIEKEMSKTAAGYEMSEAGYALLQNSACLWAMRLNNNGDVVWEYQLPDEISRHYSLSDVAVFSRWYLNDYPIFTWKNGDDLMVYGVNKHVARFDFMETFDFIRNFHRCFIYYFCSTCS
;
A
#
# COMPACT_ATOMS: atom_id res chain seq x y z
N MET A 1 -50.58 18.02 -30.32
CA MET A 1 -49.74 16.84 -30.00
C MET A 1 -48.24 17.05 -30.32
N LYS A 2 -47.85 17.53 -31.52
CA LYS A 2 -46.42 17.76 -31.87
C LYS A 2 -45.67 18.76 -30.97
N SER A 3 -46.35 19.78 -30.44
CA SER A 3 -45.76 20.78 -29.53
C SER A 3 -45.37 20.19 -28.18
N LEU A 4 -46.26 19.38 -27.57
CA LEU A 4 -46.02 18.76 -26.26
C LEU A 4 -44.87 17.75 -26.31
N PHE A 5 -44.78 16.96 -27.38
CA PHE A 5 -43.69 15.99 -27.58
C PHE A 5 -42.31 16.66 -27.75
N LYS A 6 -42.29 17.86 -28.35
CA LYS A 6 -41.07 18.66 -28.54
C LYS A 6 -40.59 19.30 -27.22
N ILE A 7 -41.52 19.60 -26.32
CA ILE A 7 -41.23 20.12 -24.98
C ILE A 7 -40.73 18.98 -24.08
N SER A 8 -41.41 17.83 -24.04
CA SER A 8 -40.99 16.68 -23.22
C SER A 8 -39.63 16.12 -23.65
N SER A 9 -39.36 16.05 -24.96
CA SER A 9 -38.06 15.58 -25.47
C SER A 9 -36.88 16.45 -25.00
N ARG A 10 -37.07 17.77 -24.85
CA ARG A 10 -36.01 18.65 -24.32
C ARG A 10 -35.66 18.31 -22.88
N TYR A 11 -36.66 18.08 -22.03
CA TYR A 11 -36.44 17.69 -20.64
C TYR A 11 -35.78 16.32 -20.53
N VAL A 12 -36.17 15.35 -21.36
CA VAL A 12 -35.53 14.02 -21.40
C VAL A 12 -34.07 14.13 -21.82
N VAL A 13 -33.76 14.94 -22.84
CA VAL A 13 -32.38 15.16 -23.27
C VAL A 13 -31.57 15.87 -22.19
N THR A 14 -32.12 16.91 -21.54
CA THR A 14 -31.44 17.58 -20.43
C THR A 14 -31.18 16.62 -19.27
N ALA A 15 -32.16 15.80 -18.89
CA ALA A 15 -31.99 14.77 -17.86
C ALA A 15 -30.89 13.77 -18.24
N ALA A 16 -30.89 13.28 -19.49
CA ALA A 16 -29.84 12.38 -19.99
C ALA A 16 -28.44 13.01 -19.95
N LEU A 17 -28.33 14.30 -20.31
CA LEU A 17 -27.06 15.03 -20.25
C LEU A 17 -26.59 15.24 -18.81
N ILE A 18 -27.49 15.57 -17.87
CA ILE A 18 -27.15 15.69 -16.45
C ILE A 18 -26.68 14.34 -15.91
N THR A 19 -27.40 13.25 -16.20
CA THR A 19 -27.00 11.90 -15.78
C THR A 19 -25.64 11.51 -16.36
N LEU A 20 -25.39 11.81 -17.63
CA LEU A 20 -24.10 11.55 -18.27
C LEU A 20 -22.97 12.34 -17.59
N LEU A 21 -23.20 13.62 -17.30
CA LEU A 21 -22.22 14.47 -16.60
C LEU A 21 -21.89 13.90 -15.22
N VAL A 22 -22.90 13.53 -14.43
CA VAL A 22 -22.69 12.93 -13.10
C VAL A 22 -21.90 11.63 -13.21
N LEU A 23 -22.24 10.75 -14.16
CA LEU A 23 -21.53 9.49 -14.37
C LEU A 23 -20.07 9.72 -14.76
N THR A 24 -19.80 10.62 -15.71
CA THR A 24 -18.43 10.88 -16.15
C THR A 24 -17.59 11.52 -15.05
N THR A 25 -18.14 12.45 -14.26
CA THR A 25 -17.43 13.03 -13.12
C THR A 25 -17.11 11.99 -12.05
N ASN A 26 -18.05 11.09 -11.72
CA ASN A 26 -17.81 10.03 -10.74
C ASN A 26 -16.73 9.04 -11.22
N ILE A 27 -16.83 8.59 -12.47
CA ILE A 27 -15.82 7.69 -13.05
C ILE A 27 -14.45 8.37 -13.07
N ALA A 28 -14.38 9.63 -13.49
CA ALA A 28 -13.12 10.39 -13.49
C ALA A 28 -12.55 10.51 -12.06
N GLY A 29 -13.38 10.81 -11.07
CA GLY A 29 -12.97 10.86 -9.66
C GLY A 29 -12.40 9.53 -9.16
N ILE A 30 -13.06 8.40 -9.48
CA ILE A 30 -12.58 7.06 -9.13
C ILE A 30 -11.23 6.78 -9.82
N LEU A 31 -11.10 7.07 -11.11
CA LEU A 31 -9.86 6.84 -11.86
C LEU A 31 -8.70 7.69 -11.31
N ILE A 32 -8.96 8.96 -10.97
CA ILE A 32 -7.98 9.84 -10.34
C ILE A 32 -7.55 9.24 -8.99
N TYR A 33 -8.51 8.85 -8.14
CA TYR A 33 -8.22 8.24 -6.84
C TYR A 33 -7.39 6.95 -6.96
N LEU A 34 -7.77 6.04 -7.87
CA LEU A 34 -7.03 4.80 -8.12
C LEU A 34 -5.60 5.10 -8.62
N SER A 35 -5.42 6.11 -9.48
CA SER A 35 -4.10 6.51 -9.96
C SER A 35 -3.19 7.09 -8.87
N HIS A 36 -3.78 7.73 -7.85
CA HIS A 36 -3.03 8.20 -6.69
C HIS A 36 -2.56 7.03 -5.81
N ILE A 37 -3.40 6.00 -5.61
CA ILE A 37 -3.04 4.81 -4.84
C ILE A 37 -1.91 4.03 -5.52
N SER A 38 -1.99 3.81 -6.84
CA SER A 38 -0.98 3.03 -7.56
C SER A 38 0.39 3.69 -7.52
N LYS A 39 0.45 5.03 -7.65
CA LYS A 39 1.70 5.80 -7.59
C LYS A 39 2.35 5.77 -6.21
N GLY A 40 1.55 5.83 -5.13
CA GLY A 40 2.10 5.80 -3.77
C GLY A 40 2.94 4.55 -3.46
N LEU A 41 2.61 3.40 -4.06
CA LEU A 41 3.40 2.17 -3.93
C LEU A 41 4.67 2.18 -4.79
N GLU A 42 4.56 2.65 -6.03
CA GLU A 42 5.67 2.69 -6.98
C GLU A 42 6.73 3.74 -6.58
N ASP A 43 6.29 4.96 -6.23
CA ASP A 43 7.15 6.05 -5.78
C ASP A 43 7.79 5.75 -4.41
N SER A 44 7.24 4.82 -3.63
CA SER A 44 7.82 4.47 -2.33
C SER A 44 9.19 3.81 -2.46
N GLY A 45 9.53 3.20 -3.61
CA GLY A 45 10.76 2.41 -3.74
C GLY A 45 10.83 1.22 -2.77
N MET A 46 9.71 0.83 -2.15
CA MET A 46 9.62 -0.26 -1.16
C MET A 46 8.87 -1.48 -1.72
N GLY A 47 8.89 -1.64 -3.04
CA GLY A 47 8.34 -2.81 -3.72
C GLY A 47 9.19 -4.06 -3.52
N ARG A 48 8.62 -5.22 -3.86
CA ARG A 48 9.34 -6.51 -3.82
C ARG A 48 10.65 -6.48 -4.62
N SER A 49 10.64 -5.90 -5.81
CA SER A 49 11.80 -5.77 -6.69
C SER A 49 12.92 -4.98 -6.00
N GLU A 50 12.59 -3.82 -5.44
CA GLU A 50 13.56 -2.93 -4.79
C GLU A 50 14.18 -3.56 -3.55
N MET A 51 13.38 -4.16 -2.66
CA MET A 51 13.92 -4.87 -1.50
C MET A 51 14.83 -6.03 -1.91
N THR A 52 14.51 -6.72 -3.02
CA THR A 52 15.37 -7.78 -3.57
C THR A 52 16.69 -7.21 -4.11
N ASN A 53 16.67 -6.03 -4.72
CA ASN A 53 17.88 -5.36 -5.21
C ASN A 53 18.75 -4.87 -4.06
N ILE A 54 18.16 -4.27 -3.01
CA ILE A 54 18.87 -3.89 -1.79
C ILE A 54 19.53 -5.12 -1.15
N GLU A 55 18.83 -6.25 -1.09
CA GLU A 55 19.38 -7.49 -0.52
C GLU A 55 20.60 -8.02 -1.29
N LYS A 56 20.61 -7.91 -2.63
CA LYS A 56 21.74 -8.35 -3.47
C LYS A 56 23.01 -7.55 -3.20
N GLU A 57 22.86 -6.30 -2.77
CA GLU A 57 23.96 -5.40 -2.43
C GLU A 57 24.49 -5.63 -1.00
N MET A 58 23.85 -6.51 -0.24
CA MET A 58 24.30 -6.90 1.09
C MET A 58 25.11 -8.20 1.04
N SER A 59 26.26 -8.18 1.71
CA SER A 59 27.16 -9.33 1.79
C SER A 59 27.46 -9.69 3.25
N LYS A 60 27.62 -10.98 3.52
CA LYS A 60 28.02 -11.48 4.83
C LYS A 60 29.54 -11.55 4.89
N THR A 61 30.16 -10.81 5.80
CA THR A 61 31.59 -10.78 6.04
C THR A 61 31.93 -11.47 7.37
N ALA A 62 33.22 -11.63 7.68
CA ALA A 62 33.65 -12.21 8.95
C ALA A 62 33.27 -11.33 10.16
N ALA A 63 33.06 -10.03 9.95
CA ALA A 63 32.71 -9.06 10.98
C ALA A 63 31.19 -8.85 11.13
N GLY A 64 30.36 -9.45 10.27
CA GLY A 64 28.90 -9.27 10.28
C GLY A 64 28.33 -9.14 8.87
N TYR A 65 27.43 -8.17 8.68
CA TYR A 65 26.88 -7.83 7.38
C TYR A 65 27.38 -6.46 6.93
N GLU A 66 27.70 -6.34 5.65
CA GLU A 66 28.13 -5.10 5.03
C GLU A 66 27.28 -4.83 3.79
N MET A 67 26.95 -3.55 3.60
CA MET A 67 26.17 -3.06 2.46
C MET A 67 27.10 -2.34 1.48
N SER A 68 26.95 -2.60 0.19
CA SER A 68 27.68 -1.89 -0.86
C SER A 68 27.24 -0.41 -0.96
N GLU A 69 28.06 0.43 -1.60
CA GLU A 69 27.66 1.82 -1.90
C GLU A 69 26.39 1.91 -2.75
N ALA A 70 26.21 0.97 -3.70
CA ALA A 70 25.01 0.90 -4.51
C ALA A 70 23.78 0.55 -3.66
N GLY A 71 23.93 -0.33 -2.67
CA GLY A 71 22.86 -0.65 -1.71
C GLY A 71 22.45 0.55 -0.87
N TYR A 72 23.42 1.35 -0.40
CA TYR A 72 23.11 2.61 0.30
C TYR A 72 22.41 3.63 -0.60
N ALA A 73 22.80 3.73 -1.88
CA ALA A 73 22.12 4.60 -2.83
C ALA A 73 20.67 4.16 -3.08
N LEU A 74 20.40 2.85 -3.14
CA LEU A 74 19.03 2.32 -3.25
C LEU A 74 18.20 2.69 -2.02
N LEU A 75 18.75 2.53 -0.81
CA LEU A 75 18.08 2.92 0.43
C LEU A 75 17.75 4.41 0.47
N GLN A 76 18.71 5.27 0.11
CA GLN A 76 18.54 6.73 0.10
C GLN A 76 17.50 7.22 -0.92
N ASN A 77 17.34 6.51 -2.04
CA ASN A 77 16.36 6.86 -3.07
C ASN A 77 14.97 6.24 -2.81
N SER A 78 14.84 5.40 -1.79
CA SER A 78 13.56 4.83 -1.37
C SER A 78 12.88 5.70 -0.30
N ALA A 79 11.63 5.43 0.01
CA ALA A 79 10.90 6.06 1.12
C ALA A 79 11.35 5.55 2.51
N CYS A 80 12.33 4.65 2.56
CA CYS A 80 12.91 4.11 3.78
C CYS A 80 13.64 5.21 4.57
N LEU A 81 13.26 5.39 5.84
CA LEU A 81 13.97 6.26 6.77
C LEU A 81 15.08 5.52 7.52
N TRP A 82 14.87 4.24 7.79
CA TRP A 82 15.83 3.40 8.49
C TRP A 82 15.61 1.94 8.14
N ALA A 83 16.65 1.13 8.24
CA ALA A 83 16.57 -0.30 8.01
C ALA A 83 17.36 -1.06 9.07
N MET A 84 16.95 -2.30 9.33
CA MET A 84 17.70 -3.21 10.18
C MET A 84 17.58 -4.65 9.67
N ARG A 85 18.59 -5.46 9.94
CA ARG A 85 18.59 -6.91 9.73
C ARG A 85 18.49 -7.60 11.07
N LEU A 86 17.49 -8.45 11.22
CA LEU A 86 17.34 -9.33 12.37
C LEU A 86 17.84 -10.72 12.03
N ASN A 87 18.62 -11.31 12.94
CA ASN A 87 18.95 -12.73 12.88
C ASN A 87 17.80 -13.59 13.41
N ASN A 88 17.94 -14.91 13.34
CA ASN A 88 16.94 -15.85 13.84
C ASN A 88 16.71 -15.81 15.38
N ASN A 89 17.64 -15.23 16.14
CA ASN A 89 17.46 -15.01 17.59
C ASN A 89 16.73 -13.69 17.88
N GLY A 90 16.46 -12.89 16.85
CA GLY A 90 15.81 -11.59 16.96
C GLY A 90 16.75 -10.45 17.34
N ASP A 91 18.06 -10.64 17.26
CA ASP A 91 19.03 -9.56 17.44
C ASP A 91 19.25 -8.80 16.14
N VAL A 92 19.38 -7.47 16.25
CA VAL A 92 19.84 -6.62 15.15
C VAL A 92 21.32 -6.91 14.87
N VAL A 93 21.61 -7.44 13.69
CA VAL A 93 22.97 -7.77 13.22
C VAL A 93 23.51 -6.78 12.19
N TRP A 94 22.65 -5.87 11.72
CA TRP A 94 23.00 -4.74 10.85
C TRP A 94 21.93 -3.67 10.95
N GLU A 95 22.33 -2.40 10.90
CA GLU A 95 21.43 -1.26 10.98
C GLU A 95 21.84 -0.13 10.04
N TYR A 96 20.85 0.62 9.58
CA TYR A 96 21.00 1.84 8.80
C TYR A 96 20.08 2.91 9.37
N GLN A 97 20.67 3.98 9.91
CA GLN A 97 19.96 5.15 10.49
C GLN A 97 18.87 4.76 11.51
N LEU A 98 19.05 3.64 12.22
CA LEU A 98 18.06 3.11 13.15
C LEU A 98 17.87 4.07 14.33
N PRO A 99 16.65 4.61 14.56
CA PRO A 99 16.39 5.51 15.66
C PRO A 99 16.56 4.82 17.01
N ASP A 100 16.95 5.58 18.04
CA ASP A 100 17.22 5.02 19.37
C ASP A 100 15.98 4.46 20.08
N GLU A 101 14.80 4.94 19.72
CA GLU A 101 13.52 4.41 20.22
C GLU A 101 13.20 2.99 19.72
N ILE A 102 13.89 2.51 18.67
CA ILE A 102 13.69 1.17 18.12
C ILE A 102 14.62 0.19 18.86
N SER A 103 14.04 -0.91 19.35
CA SER A 103 14.80 -1.95 20.05
C SER A 103 15.80 -2.61 19.10
N ARG A 104 16.96 -3.03 19.64
CA ARG A 104 17.93 -3.87 18.92
C ARG A 104 17.76 -5.37 19.20
N HIS A 105 16.74 -5.75 19.97
CA HIS A 105 16.38 -7.14 20.23
C HIS A 105 14.87 -7.33 20.25
N TYR A 106 14.41 -8.43 19.66
CA TYR A 106 13.00 -8.80 19.55
C TYR A 106 12.82 -10.28 19.84
N SER A 107 11.84 -10.62 20.67
CA SER A 107 11.42 -12.02 20.78
C SER A 107 10.68 -12.46 19.52
N LEU A 108 10.54 -13.77 19.31
CA LEU A 108 9.72 -14.31 18.22
C LEU A 108 8.27 -13.77 18.25
N SER A 109 7.73 -13.57 19.46
CA SER A 109 6.42 -12.95 19.68
C SER A 109 6.36 -11.50 19.22
N ASP A 110 7.43 -10.71 19.44
CA ASP A 110 7.49 -9.32 18.99
C ASP A 110 7.56 -9.24 17.46
N VAL A 111 8.35 -10.12 16.83
CA VAL A 111 8.44 -10.22 15.37
C VAL A 111 7.09 -10.60 14.75
N ALA A 112 6.26 -11.39 15.43
CA ALA A 112 4.92 -11.71 14.95
C ALA A 112 4.03 -10.45 14.80
N VAL A 113 4.26 -9.40 15.60
CA VAL A 113 3.55 -8.12 15.49
C VAL A 113 3.86 -7.42 14.16
N PHE A 114 5.02 -7.69 13.55
CA PHE A 114 5.42 -7.07 12.28
C PHE A 114 4.50 -7.47 11.12
N SER A 115 3.75 -8.58 11.25
CA SER A 115 2.69 -8.98 10.31
C SER A 115 1.60 -7.92 10.17
N ARG A 116 1.41 -7.05 11.17
CA ARG A 116 0.48 -5.91 11.15
C ARG A 116 1.09 -4.64 10.56
N TRP A 117 2.33 -4.72 10.10
CA TRP A 117 3.05 -3.66 9.39
C TRP A 117 3.39 -2.41 10.18
N TYR A 118 3.38 -2.45 11.52
CA TYR A 118 3.77 -1.30 12.34
C TYR A 118 4.73 -1.70 13.46
N LEU A 119 5.70 -0.82 13.73
CA LEU A 119 6.63 -0.89 14.85
C LEU A 119 6.85 0.52 15.41
N ASN A 120 6.47 0.77 16.67
CA ASN A 120 6.55 2.11 17.30
C ASN A 120 5.99 3.24 16.40
N ASP A 121 4.80 3.00 15.85
CA ASP A 121 4.08 3.88 14.90
C ASP A 121 4.74 4.08 13.53
N TYR A 122 5.90 3.47 13.27
CA TYR A 122 6.48 3.39 11.94
C TYR A 122 5.78 2.29 11.14
N PRO A 123 5.22 2.58 9.95
CA PRO A 123 4.89 1.54 9.01
C PRO A 123 6.18 0.84 8.59
N ILE A 124 6.16 -0.49 8.54
CA ILE A 124 7.33 -1.30 8.22
C ILE A 124 7.11 -2.23 7.04
N PHE A 125 8.16 -2.39 6.22
CA PHE A 125 8.28 -3.46 5.24
C PHE A 125 9.19 -4.53 5.80
N THR A 126 8.84 -5.79 5.59
CA THR A 126 9.65 -6.93 6.02
C THR A 126 9.99 -7.81 4.82
N TRP A 127 11.24 -8.23 4.72
CA TRP A 127 11.72 -9.10 3.65
C TRP A 127 12.57 -10.23 4.24
N LYS A 128 12.17 -11.48 3.98
CA LYS A 128 12.89 -12.66 4.46
C LYS A 128 14.06 -12.95 3.53
N ASN A 129 15.25 -13.15 4.10
CA ASN A 129 16.41 -13.67 3.38
C ASN A 129 17.10 -14.79 4.17
N GLY A 130 16.97 -16.03 3.69
CA GLY A 130 17.42 -17.21 4.43
C GLY A 130 16.68 -17.31 5.77
N ASP A 131 17.43 -17.38 6.86
CA ASP A 131 16.90 -17.43 8.23
C ASP A 131 16.83 -16.04 8.90
N ASP A 132 17.27 -14.99 8.19
CA ASP A 132 17.25 -13.61 8.67
C ASP A 132 16.06 -12.84 8.11
N LEU A 133 15.76 -11.71 8.75
CA LEU A 133 14.67 -10.81 8.38
C LEU A 133 15.19 -9.38 8.21
N MET A 134 15.05 -8.82 7.02
CA MET A 134 15.22 -7.39 6.78
C MET A 134 13.93 -6.65 7.14
N VAL A 135 14.08 -5.54 7.84
CA VAL A 135 13.00 -4.65 8.27
C VAL A 135 13.34 -3.22 7.86
N TYR A 136 12.37 -2.54 7.24
CA TYR A 136 12.53 -1.18 6.75
C TYR A 136 11.41 -0.32 7.30
N GLY A 137 11.74 0.77 7.98
CA GLY A 137 10.77 1.74 8.48
C GLY A 137 10.61 2.92 7.55
N VAL A 138 9.36 3.35 7.33
CA VAL A 138 9.02 4.54 6.55
C VAL A 138 8.39 5.62 7.43
N ASN A 139 8.14 6.80 6.87
CA ASN A 139 7.56 7.92 7.62
C ASN A 139 6.24 7.57 8.35
N LYS A 140 6.10 8.02 9.61
CA LYS A 140 4.92 7.79 10.47
C LYS A 140 3.61 8.36 9.88
N HIS A 141 3.69 9.30 8.95
CA HIS A 141 2.54 9.89 8.26
C HIS A 141 2.04 9.07 7.06
N VAL A 142 2.48 7.82 6.92
CA VAL A 142 1.98 6.87 5.92
C VAL A 142 1.03 5.88 6.59
N ALA A 143 -0.17 5.74 6.03
CA ALA A 143 -1.15 4.75 6.47
C ALA A 143 -1.08 3.50 5.61
N ARG A 144 -1.02 2.33 6.24
CA ARG A 144 -1.27 1.05 5.58
C ARG A 144 -2.66 0.53 5.96
N PHE A 145 -3.38 0.07 4.95
CA PHE A 145 -4.70 -0.50 5.11
C PHE A 145 -4.65 -1.98 4.75
N ASP A 146 -4.95 -2.83 5.72
CA ASP A 146 -5.20 -4.25 5.46
C ASP A 146 -6.67 -4.42 5.12
N PHE A 147 -6.96 -5.02 3.96
CA PHE A 147 -8.31 -5.19 3.46
C PHE A 147 -8.69 -6.66 3.57
N MET A 148 -9.32 -7.01 4.70
CA MET A 148 -9.84 -8.35 4.92
C MET A 148 -11.31 -8.40 4.54
N GLU A 149 -11.61 -9.06 3.42
CA GLU A 149 -12.98 -9.27 2.96
C GLU A 149 -13.33 -10.75 2.89
N THR A 150 -14.63 -11.04 2.96
CA THR A 150 -15.11 -12.40 2.76
C THR A 150 -15.16 -12.76 1.27
N PHE A 151 -14.84 -14.01 0.95
CA PHE A 151 -15.01 -14.51 -0.42
C PHE A 151 -16.45 -14.41 -0.92
N ASP A 152 -17.45 -14.45 -0.02
CA ASP A 152 -18.85 -14.30 -0.39
C ASP A 152 -19.19 -12.86 -0.80
N PHE A 153 -18.58 -11.86 -0.16
CA PHE A 153 -18.67 -10.48 -0.61
C PHE A 153 -18.12 -10.32 -2.03
N ILE A 154 -16.91 -10.84 -2.28
CA ILE A 154 -16.27 -10.76 -3.61
C ILE A 154 -17.12 -11.47 -4.68
N ARG A 155 -17.62 -12.68 -4.38
CA ARG A 155 -18.45 -13.46 -5.31
C ARG A 155 -19.77 -12.77 -5.63
N ASN A 156 -20.37 -12.11 -4.65
CA ASN A 156 -21.66 -11.43 -4.79
C ASN A 156 -21.53 -9.93 -5.05
N PHE A 157 -20.33 -9.41 -5.32
CA PHE A 157 -20.09 -7.98 -5.50
C PHE A 157 -20.98 -7.38 -6.61
N HIS A 158 -21.21 -8.14 -7.69
CA HIS A 158 -22.12 -7.77 -8.77
C HIS A 158 -23.59 -7.60 -8.31
N ARG A 159 -24.02 -8.30 -7.26
CA ARG A 159 -25.37 -8.20 -6.69
C ARG A 159 -25.54 -6.94 -5.84
N CYS A 160 -24.47 -6.38 -5.27
CA CYS A 160 -24.52 -5.13 -4.51
C CYS A 160 -24.97 -3.95 -5.37
N PHE A 161 -24.55 -3.88 -6.65
CA PHE A 161 -25.07 -2.89 -7.59
C PHE A 161 -26.57 -3.02 -7.81
N ILE A 162 -27.11 -4.24 -7.87
CA ILE A 162 -28.54 -4.49 -8.07
C ILE A 162 -29.34 -4.02 -6.84
N TYR A 163 -28.86 -4.27 -5.62
CA TYR A 163 -29.57 -3.85 -4.41
C TYR A 163 -29.55 -2.33 -4.18
N TYR A 164 -28.47 -1.63 -4.51
CA TYR A 164 -28.37 -0.17 -4.33
C TYR A 164 -29.34 0.61 -5.25
N PHE A 165 -29.63 0.07 -6.44
CA PHE A 165 -30.63 0.62 -7.35
C PHE A 165 -32.07 0.18 -7.03
N CYS A 166 -32.25 -0.93 -6.31
CA CYS A 166 -33.58 -1.42 -5.94
C CYS A 166 -34.12 -0.75 -4.65
N SER A 167 -33.25 -0.38 -3.71
CA SER A 167 -33.63 0.25 -2.44
C SER A 167 -34.04 1.73 -2.54
N THR A 168 -33.79 2.38 -3.67
CA THR A 168 -34.24 3.76 -3.95
C THR A 168 -35.58 3.82 -4.71
N CYS A 169 -36.20 2.67 -4.96
CA CYS A 169 -37.45 2.53 -5.72
C CYS A 169 -38.66 2.05 -4.87
N SER A 170 -38.60 2.18 -3.54
CA SER A 170 -39.73 1.93 -2.63
C SER A 170 -40.14 3.19 -1.88
#